data_AF-A0A1Q3PHD8-F1
#
_entry.id   AF-A0A1Q3PHD8-F1
#
_cell.length_a   1.000
_cell.length_b   1.000
_cell.length_c   1.000
_cell.angle_alpha   90.00
_cell.angle_beta   90.00
_cell.angle_gamma   90.00
#
_symmetry.space_group_name_H-M   'P 1'
#
loop_
_entity.id
_entity.type
_entity.pdbx_description
1 polymer ?
#
loop_
_entity_poly.entity_id
_entity_poly.type
_entity_poly.pdbx_seq_one_letter_code
_entity_poly.pdbx_strand_id
1 'polypeptide(L)'
;MKRKLISCASALFFLAIFNCKRDKPDPECRDASCCNPFAYEYVEYLVDEPVALTGPPYYAYHSIQFSRKFPSKSDGRYLIDLASICEKSSHKLRGFPLTYGKNNESNAFPYRVSGKLLDWKGEKAVHLPILTLYIDKIEKIN
;
A
#
# COMPACT_ATOMS: atom_id res chain seq x y z
N MET A 1 15.34 6.21 61.57
CA MET A 1 16.18 5.83 60.40
C MET A 1 15.30 5.88 59.15
N LYS A 2 15.46 6.91 58.29
CA LYS A 2 14.55 7.21 57.17
C LYS A 2 14.94 6.43 55.91
N ARG A 3 14.02 5.62 55.36
CA ARG A 3 14.18 4.93 54.07
C ARG A 3 14.11 5.94 52.91
N LYS A 4 15.18 6.09 52.14
CA LYS A 4 15.17 6.84 50.87
C LYS A 4 14.69 5.89 49.77
N LEU A 5 13.43 6.03 49.35
CA LEU A 5 12.97 5.49 48.07
C LEU A 5 13.55 6.37 46.97
N ILE A 6 14.63 5.93 46.35
CA ILE A 6 15.15 6.56 45.13
C ILE A 6 14.18 6.19 44.02
N SER A 7 13.50 7.21 43.50
CA SER A 7 12.59 7.16 42.36
C SER A 7 13.33 6.65 41.11
N CYS A 8 13.15 5.38 40.77
CA CYS A 8 13.52 4.80 39.48
C CYS A 8 12.49 5.10 38.37
N ALA A 9 11.48 5.94 38.62
CA ALA A 9 10.43 6.23 37.65
C ALA A 9 10.86 7.25 36.58
N SER A 10 11.87 8.08 36.86
CA SER A 10 12.25 9.20 35.96
C SER A 10 13.16 8.78 34.80
N ALA A 11 13.81 7.62 34.87
CA ALA A 11 14.77 7.17 33.84
C ALA A 11 14.11 6.43 32.67
N LEU A 12 12.92 5.86 32.87
CA LEU A 12 12.19 5.15 31.82
C LEU A 12 11.45 6.09 30.86
N PHE A 13 11.18 7.34 31.26
CA PHE A 13 10.45 8.29 30.41
C PHE A 13 11.32 8.92 29.32
N PHE A 14 12.64 8.99 29.50
CA PHE A 14 13.56 9.58 28.50
C PHE A 14 14.02 8.61 27.40
N LEU A 15 13.98 7.29 27.65
CA LEU A 15 14.36 6.29 26.64
C LEU A 15 13.25 6.03 25.60
N ALA A 16 12.00 6.38 25.91
CA ALA A 16 10.87 6.19 24.99
C ALA A 16 10.77 7.29 23.91
N ILE A 17 11.38 8.47 24.12
CA ILE A 17 11.20 9.63 23.22
C ILE A 17 12.26 9.64 22.10
N PHE A 18 13.43 9.03 22.31
CA PHE A 18 14.55 9.08 21.35
C PHE A 18 14.70 7.83 20.46
N ASN A 19 13.84 6.82 20.61
CA ASN A 19 13.92 5.58 19.83
C ASN A 19 12.92 5.45 18.67
N CYS A 20 12.20 6.51 18.31
CA CYS A 20 11.57 6.60 16.99
C CYS A 20 12.63 6.91 15.91
N LYS A 21 13.73 6.13 15.86
CA LYS A 21 14.49 6.02 14.62
C LYS A 21 13.59 5.27 13.66
N ARG A 22 12.96 6.03 12.78
CA ARG A 22 12.15 5.52 11.68
C ARG A 22 12.92 4.39 11.00
N ASP A 23 12.30 3.22 10.90
CA ASP A 23 12.91 2.07 10.25
C ASP A 23 13.36 2.50 8.85
N LYS A 24 14.64 2.26 8.56
CA LYS A 24 15.16 2.48 7.21
C LYS A 24 14.37 1.58 6.26
N PRO A 25 14.05 2.03 5.05
CA PRO A 25 13.37 1.18 4.07
C PRO A 25 14.18 -0.11 3.87
N ASP A 26 13.50 -1.25 3.91
CA ASP A 26 14.09 -2.57 3.67
C ASP A 26 14.74 -2.57 2.28
N PRO A 27 16.07 -2.78 2.19
CA PRO A 27 16.76 -2.82 0.91
C PRO A 27 16.25 -3.96 0.00
N GLU A 28 15.70 -5.03 0.59
CA GLU A 28 15.06 -6.13 -0.14
C GLU A 28 13.58 -5.87 -0.45
N CYS A 29 13.03 -4.76 0.07
CA CYS A 29 11.65 -4.34 -0.08
C CYS A 29 10.61 -5.43 0.27
N ARG A 30 10.90 -6.30 1.23
CA ARG A 30 9.96 -7.37 1.64
C ARG A 30 8.77 -6.82 2.40
N ASP A 31 8.97 -5.70 3.08
CA ASP A 31 7.94 -4.97 3.81
C ASP A 31 7.18 -3.96 2.93
N ALA A 32 7.49 -3.88 1.63
CA ALA A 32 7.00 -2.88 0.68
C ALA A 32 7.44 -1.44 0.97
N SER A 33 8.35 -1.20 1.92
CA SER A 33 8.82 0.14 2.29
C SER A 33 9.49 0.89 1.14
N CYS A 34 10.03 0.20 0.14
CA CYS A 34 10.63 0.82 -1.04
C CYS A 34 9.60 1.44 -2.00
N CYS A 35 8.32 1.05 -1.89
CA CYS A 35 7.26 1.54 -2.77
C CYS A 35 6.84 2.96 -2.42
N ASN A 36 7.09 3.37 -1.18
CA ASN A 36 6.94 4.73 -0.72
C ASN A 36 7.96 5.01 0.39
N PRO A 37 9.08 5.70 0.10
CA PRO A 37 10.05 6.04 1.14
C PRO A 37 9.46 7.01 2.18
N PHE A 38 8.28 7.59 1.94
CA PHE A 38 7.56 8.45 2.87
C PHE A 38 6.75 7.65 3.91
N ALA A 39 6.25 8.33 4.94
CA ALA A 39 5.62 7.65 6.06
C ALA A 39 4.27 7.10 5.59
N TYR A 40 4.03 5.81 5.82
CA TYR A 40 2.73 5.21 5.55
C TYR A 40 1.76 5.61 6.64
N GLU A 41 0.61 6.15 6.25
CA GLU A 41 -0.54 6.33 7.14
C GLU A 41 -1.45 5.09 7.12
N TYR A 42 -1.27 4.25 6.11
CA TYR A 42 -2.07 3.07 5.86
C TYR A 42 -1.24 1.93 5.30
N VAL A 43 -1.48 0.74 5.84
CA VAL A 43 -1.07 -0.52 5.22
C VAL A 43 -2.24 -1.49 5.34
N GLU A 44 -2.70 -2.03 4.22
CA GLU A 44 -3.62 -3.16 4.19
C GLU A 44 -3.03 -4.32 3.41
N TYR A 45 -3.18 -5.53 3.96
CA TYR A 45 -2.74 -6.75 3.32
C TYR A 45 -3.87 -7.30 2.45
N LEU A 46 -3.56 -7.54 1.18
CA LEU A 46 -4.49 -8.12 0.22
C LEU A 46 -4.20 -9.60 0.08
N VAL A 47 -5.26 -10.41 0.07
CA VAL A 47 -5.19 -11.85 -0.15
C VAL A 47 -6.12 -12.20 -1.31
N ASP A 48 -5.50 -12.58 -2.42
CA ASP A 48 -6.15 -13.04 -3.66
C ASP A 48 -7.32 -12.12 -4.12
N GLU A 49 -7.09 -10.82 -4.01
CA GLU A 49 -8.09 -9.79 -4.34
C GLU A 49 -8.34 -9.76 -5.85
N PRO A 50 -9.61 -9.85 -6.31
CA PRO A 50 -9.94 -9.77 -7.73
C PRO A 50 -9.62 -8.40 -8.32
N VAL A 51 -8.90 -8.41 -9.44
CA VAL A 51 -8.41 -7.20 -10.08
C VAL A 51 -8.44 -7.22 -11.60
N ALA A 52 -8.51 -6.03 -12.18
CA ALA A 52 -8.27 -5.75 -13.57
C ALA A 52 -6.98 -4.92 -13.72
N LEU A 53 -6.20 -5.23 -14.75
CA LEU A 53 -4.95 -4.53 -15.03
C LEU A 53 -5.20 -3.40 -16.05
N THR A 54 -4.72 -2.21 -15.74
CA THR A 54 -4.79 -1.05 -16.63
C THR A 54 -3.41 -0.43 -16.85
N GLY A 55 -3.27 0.37 -17.89
CA GLY A 55 -1.99 0.96 -18.28
C GLY A 55 -2.00 1.63 -19.65
N PRO A 56 -0.82 1.94 -20.19
CA PRO A 56 -0.69 2.54 -21.52
C PRO A 56 -1.31 1.66 -22.62
N PRO A 57 -1.95 2.26 -23.65
CA PRO A 57 -2.05 3.69 -23.92
C PRO A 57 -3.19 4.42 -23.18
N TYR A 58 -4.00 3.71 -22.38
CA TYR A 58 -5.21 4.28 -21.76
C TYR A 58 -4.91 5.14 -20.53
N TYR A 59 -3.87 4.77 -19.77
CA TYR A 59 -3.35 5.51 -18.63
C TYR A 59 -1.84 5.69 -18.76
N ALA A 60 -1.31 6.78 -18.20
CA ALA A 60 0.13 7.08 -18.27
C ALA A 60 1.01 6.04 -17.54
N TYR A 61 0.44 5.30 -16.58
CA TYR A 61 1.15 4.35 -15.74
C TYR A 61 0.34 3.06 -15.60
N HIS A 62 1.03 1.95 -15.32
CA HIS A 62 0.35 0.71 -14.96
C HIS A 62 -0.31 0.86 -13.59
N SER A 63 -1.57 0.50 -13.52
CA SER A 63 -2.34 0.49 -12.28
C SER A 63 -3.27 -0.71 -12.24
N ILE A 64 -3.79 -0.97 -11.05
CA ILE A 64 -4.71 -2.05 -10.77
C ILE A 64 -6.03 -1.46 -10.32
N GLN A 65 -7.10 -1.91 -10.97
CA GLN A 65 -8.47 -1.67 -10.56
C GLN A 65 -8.96 -2.87 -9.73
N PHE A 66 -9.46 -2.61 -8.54
CA PHE A 66 -10.01 -3.61 -7.63
C PHE A 66 -11.52 -3.74 -7.79
N SER A 67 -12.04 -4.91 -7.41
CA SER A 67 -13.50 -5.15 -7.39
C SER A 67 -14.23 -4.43 -6.25
N ARG A 68 -13.49 -3.98 -5.23
CA ARG A 68 -13.98 -3.24 -4.08
C ARG A 68 -13.12 -2.02 -3.77
N LYS A 69 -13.64 -1.12 -2.94
CA LYS A 69 -12.95 0.11 -2.53
C LYS A 69 -12.13 -0.09 -1.25
N PHE A 70 -11.10 0.73 -1.13
CA PHE A 70 -10.11 0.78 -0.07
C PHE A 70 -9.94 2.22 0.45
N PRO A 71 -9.58 2.43 1.73
CA PRO A 71 -9.29 1.42 2.75
C PRO A 71 -10.55 0.67 3.25
N SER A 72 -10.41 -0.59 3.65
CA SER A 72 -11.55 -1.41 4.13
C SER A 72 -12.19 -0.89 5.42
N LYS A 73 -11.38 -0.25 6.27
CA LYS A 73 -11.87 0.42 7.48
C LYS A 73 -12.08 1.88 7.15
N SER A 74 -13.35 2.29 7.11
CA SER A 74 -13.72 3.69 6.93
C SER A 74 -13.48 4.45 8.23
N ASP A 75 -12.46 5.30 8.24
CA ASP A 75 -12.13 6.22 9.32
C ASP A 75 -12.21 7.68 8.86
N GLY A 76 -13.08 7.96 7.87
CA GLY A 76 -13.17 9.25 7.21
C GLY A 76 -12.17 9.44 6.06
N ARG A 77 -11.37 8.41 5.74
CA ARG A 77 -10.55 8.36 4.52
C ARG A 77 -11.41 8.22 3.26
N TYR A 78 -10.83 8.66 2.13
CA TYR A 78 -11.41 8.46 0.79
C TYR A 78 -11.58 6.97 0.48
N LEU A 79 -12.58 6.61 -0.32
CA LEU A 79 -12.78 5.24 -0.78
C LEU A 79 -12.50 5.16 -2.29
N ILE A 80 -11.41 4.47 -2.65
CA ILE A 80 -11.02 4.24 -4.05
C ILE A 80 -10.78 2.77 -4.33
N ASP A 81 -10.95 2.41 -5.59
CA ASP A 81 -10.76 1.07 -6.12
C ASP A 81 -9.60 1.02 -7.12
N LEU A 82 -8.71 2.02 -7.11
CA LEU A 82 -7.55 2.11 -8.00
C LEU A 82 -6.26 2.21 -7.19
N ALA A 83 -5.23 1.48 -7.61
CA ALA A 83 -3.87 1.63 -7.08
C ALA A 83 -2.81 1.67 -8.19
N SER A 84 -1.83 2.55 -8.02
CA SER A 84 -0.59 2.50 -8.81
C SER A 84 0.26 1.32 -8.37
N ILE A 85 0.97 0.71 -9.32
CA ILE A 85 1.84 -0.43 -9.03
C ILE A 85 3.21 0.08 -8.64
N CYS A 86 3.74 -0.44 -7.54
CA CYS A 86 5.11 -0.19 -7.11
C CYS A 86 6.09 -0.63 -8.21
N GLU A 87 7.04 0.24 -8.58
CA GLU A 87 7.96 -0.03 -9.69
C GLU A 87 8.73 -1.35 -9.53
N LYS A 88 9.12 -1.68 -8.28
CA LYS A 88 9.77 -2.96 -7.96
C LYS A 88 8.88 -4.18 -8.22
N SER A 89 7.57 -4.01 -8.23
CA SER A 89 6.58 -5.04 -8.56
C SER A 89 6.27 -5.14 -10.05
N SER A 90 6.63 -4.16 -10.89
CA SER A 90 6.26 -4.12 -12.31
C SER A 90 6.69 -5.36 -13.10
N HIS A 91 7.83 -5.98 -12.74
CA HIS A 91 8.30 -7.19 -13.41
C HIS A 91 7.36 -8.39 -13.25
N LYS A 92 6.53 -8.41 -12.19
CA LYS A 92 5.55 -9.48 -11.92
C LYS A 92 4.35 -9.45 -12.87
N LEU A 93 4.15 -8.34 -13.59
CA LEU A 93 3.06 -8.19 -14.56
C LEU A 93 3.40 -8.79 -15.94
N ARG A 94 4.63 -9.26 -16.14
CA ARG A 94 5.03 -9.86 -17.42
C ARG A 94 4.14 -11.07 -17.72
N GLY A 95 3.48 -11.06 -18.89
CA GLY A 95 2.56 -12.12 -19.32
C GLY A 95 1.09 -11.91 -18.89
N PHE A 96 0.78 -10.83 -18.18
CA PHE A 96 -0.59 -10.42 -17.84
C PHE A 96 -1.02 -9.26 -18.76
N PRO A 97 -1.88 -9.49 -19.75
CA PRO A 97 -2.37 -8.41 -20.62
C PRO A 97 -3.24 -7.42 -19.83
N LEU A 98 -3.38 -6.20 -20.35
CA LEU A 98 -4.32 -5.22 -19.81
C LEU A 98 -5.76 -5.69 -20.05
N THR A 99 -6.62 -5.50 -19.06
CA THR A 99 -8.02 -5.95 -19.09
C THR A 99 -9.01 -4.82 -18.85
N TYR A 100 -8.51 -3.64 -18.50
CA TYR A 100 -9.29 -2.43 -18.32
C TYR A 100 -8.82 -1.38 -19.34
N GLY A 101 -9.75 -0.91 -20.18
CA GLY A 101 -9.50 0.06 -21.25
C GLY A 101 -10.47 1.25 -21.20
N LYS A 102 -10.27 2.23 -22.10
CA LYS A 102 -10.98 3.54 -22.13
C LYS A 102 -12.52 3.47 -22.05
N ASN A 103 -13.14 2.36 -22.45
CA ASN A 103 -14.59 2.22 -22.56
C ASN A 103 -15.24 1.36 -21.45
N ASN A 104 -14.53 0.95 -20.39
CA ASN A 104 -15.08 0.12 -19.31
C ASN A 104 -15.75 -1.20 -19.77
N GLU A 105 -15.41 -1.72 -20.97
CA GLU A 105 -16.18 -2.80 -21.61
C GLU A 105 -15.94 -4.21 -21.04
N SER A 106 -15.19 -4.33 -19.95
CA SER A 106 -15.52 -5.38 -18.99
C SER A 106 -15.09 -4.97 -17.59
N ASN A 107 -16.03 -4.95 -16.64
CA ASN A 107 -15.74 -5.10 -15.21
C ASN A 107 -15.26 -6.54 -14.91
N ALA A 108 -14.63 -7.23 -15.86
CA ALA A 108 -14.02 -8.51 -15.58
C ALA A 108 -12.80 -8.22 -14.73
N PHE A 109 -12.73 -8.91 -13.60
CA PHE A 109 -11.57 -8.96 -12.72
C PHE A 109 -10.88 -10.30 -12.94
N PRO A 110 -10.23 -10.56 -14.09
CA PRO A 110 -9.76 -11.90 -14.47
C PRO A 110 -8.46 -12.29 -13.75
N TYR A 111 -7.94 -11.44 -12.86
CA TYR A 111 -6.74 -11.71 -12.10
C TYR A 111 -7.03 -11.64 -10.60
N ARG A 112 -6.18 -12.30 -9.82
CA ARG A 112 -6.11 -12.13 -8.36
C ARG A 112 -4.73 -11.66 -7.96
N VAL A 113 -4.68 -10.74 -7.00
CA VAL A 113 -3.41 -10.26 -6.44
C VAL A 113 -3.37 -10.44 -4.93
N SER A 114 -2.22 -10.88 -4.46
CA SER A 114 -1.86 -10.83 -3.04
C SER A 114 -0.73 -9.82 -2.88
N GLY A 115 -0.73 -9.05 -1.80
CA GLY A 115 0.23 -7.96 -1.64
C GLY A 115 -0.07 -7.02 -0.49
N LYS A 116 0.56 -5.85 -0.56
CA LYS A 116 0.43 -4.77 0.43
C LYS A 116 -0.03 -3.50 -0.27
N LEU A 117 -1.19 -3.01 0.14
CA LEU A 117 -1.76 -1.76 -0.30
C LEU A 117 -1.36 -0.66 0.68
N LEU A 118 -0.67 0.33 0.15
CA LEU A 118 0.00 1.36 0.92
C LEU A 118 -0.61 2.72 0.60
N ASP A 119 -0.73 3.55 1.63
CA ASP A 119 -1.08 4.96 1.47
C ASP A 119 -0.04 5.85 2.16
N TRP A 120 0.36 6.92 1.49
CA TRP A 120 1.27 7.90 2.07
C TRP A 120 0.56 9.01 2.83
N LYS A 121 1.32 9.55 3.79
CA LYS A 121 0.98 10.76 4.50
C LYS A 121 1.35 11.98 3.66
N GLY A 122 0.36 12.77 3.24
CA GLY A 122 0.56 14.00 2.47
C GLY A 122 -0.73 14.60 1.92
N GLU A 123 -0.67 15.86 1.47
CA GLU A 123 -1.76 16.47 0.71
C GLU A 123 -1.97 15.69 -0.59
N LYS A 124 -3.23 15.31 -0.84
CA LYS A 124 -3.63 14.58 -2.03
C LYS A 124 -4.47 15.51 -2.88
N ALA A 125 -4.28 15.45 -4.20
CA ALA A 125 -5.23 16.09 -5.09
C ALA A 125 -6.62 15.47 -4.84
N VAL A 126 -7.63 16.34 -4.69
CA VAL A 126 -9.01 15.90 -4.52
C VAL A 126 -9.35 15.00 -5.71
N HIS A 127 -9.89 13.81 -5.43
CA HIS A 127 -10.18 12.76 -6.43
C HIS A 127 -8.98 12.03 -7.07
N LEU A 128 -7.75 12.29 -6.62
CA LEU A 128 -6.57 11.48 -6.93
C LEU A 128 -5.82 11.03 -5.67
N PRO A 129 -6.49 10.47 -4.66
CA PRO A 129 -5.75 9.65 -3.73
C PRO A 129 -5.25 8.42 -4.47
N ILE A 130 -3.94 8.18 -4.48
CA ILE A 130 -3.36 7.04 -5.19
C ILE A 130 -2.80 6.09 -4.14
N LEU A 131 -3.48 4.97 -3.94
CA LEU A 131 -2.91 3.85 -3.20
C LEU A 131 -1.77 3.27 -4.03
N THR A 132 -0.72 2.81 -3.37
CA THR A 132 0.42 2.14 -4.00
C THR A 132 0.38 0.66 -3.64
N LEU A 133 0.38 -0.22 -4.64
CA LEU A 133 0.36 -1.66 -4.44
C LEU A 133 1.76 -2.26 -4.63
N TYR A 134 2.26 -2.90 -3.58
CA TYR A 134 3.32 -3.90 -3.70
C TYR A 134 2.69 -5.27 -3.93
N ILE A 135 3.09 -5.94 -5.00
CA ILE A 135 2.52 -7.22 -5.41
C ILE A 135 3.43 -8.32 -4.88
N ASP A 136 2.90 -9.21 -4.05
CA ASP A 136 3.57 -10.46 -3.68
C ASP A 136 3.37 -11.50 -4.78
N LYS A 137 2.11 -11.67 -5.22
CA LYS A 137 1.66 -12.65 -6.21
C LYS A 137 0.58 -12.05 -7.11
N ILE A 138 0.60 -12.41 -8.39
CA ILE A 138 -0.50 -12.19 -9.34
C ILE A 138 -0.78 -13.47 -10.12
N GLU A 139 -2.05 -13.81 -10.32
CA GLU A 139 -2.48 -15.03 -11.01
C GLU A 139 -3.76 -14.81 -11.83
N LYS A 140 -4.00 -15.67 -12.83
CA LYS A 140 -5.26 -15.67 -13.58
C LYS A 140 -6.33 -16.41 -12.79
N ILE A 141 -7.54 -15.86 -12.79
CA ILE A 141 -8.75 -16.57 -12.36
C ILE A 141 -9.14 -17.50 -13.50
N ASN A 142 -9.20 -18.80 -13.22
CA ASN A 142 -9.72 -19.81 -14.14
C ASN A 142 -11.24 -19.74 -14.26
#